data_AF-A0A9D7CVJ7-F1
#
_entry.id   AF-A0A9D7CVJ7-F1
#
_cell.length_a   1.000
_cell.length_b   1.000
_cell.length_c   1.000
_cell.angle_alpha   90.00
_cell.angle_beta   90.00
_cell.angle_gamma   90.00
#
_symmetry.space_group_name_H-M   'P 1'
#
loop_
_entity.id
_entity.type
_entity.pdbx_description
1 polymer ?
#
loop_
_entity_poly.entity_id
_entity_poly.type
_entity_poly.pdbx_seq_one_letter_code
_entity_poly.pdbx_strand_id
1 'polypeptide(L)'
;MRSLVLALIASAAVAGCARKPAPAGTSATAQVVQAPITAAEAAPREKQPRIKDGAVYVDGKITGFLKFNELPPGLVGVVDRPGETEFGFASYLKALGVDVAKVRALHMHGGRVSMLPGDSLRRGGDRVRFVFRGDGTGPARPRFAAGIRPSMGLNTAIDMISAVSVYVDKEPPRENADFVLVYPDGKLVGEGMPYADAEASAGTRVYFDGKLVSIVKRKSLSNDLLATDDLSKPKFSLAAYLKAAGVDTQHAKRVELLGTDGEFVGVEPKELASMTFAVPARNKGLAVIDYGTTSDRKAAIQIYQHKTPPRRALPNGESTTAPTGSKTHTG
;
A
#
# COMPACT_ATOMS: atom_id res chain seq x y z
N MET A 1 9.00 45.12 53.78
CA MET A 1 9.70 44.76 55.02
C MET A 1 8.66 44.71 56.14
N ARG A 2 8.76 43.76 57.08
CA ARG A 2 7.83 43.53 58.22
C ARG A 2 6.42 43.01 57.87
N SER A 3 5.80 42.38 58.87
CA SER A 3 4.58 41.56 58.83
C SER A 3 3.70 41.85 60.06
N LEU A 4 2.41 41.51 60.02
CA LEU A 4 1.53 40.95 61.10
C LEU A 4 0.08 40.94 60.51
N VAL A 5 -0.66 39.81 60.41
CA VAL A 5 -1.31 38.93 61.42
C VAL A 5 -2.68 39.43 61.91
N LEU A 6 -3.74 38.68 61.56
CA LEU A 6 -4.93 38.27 62.33
C LEU A 6 -5.82 37.37 61.41
N ALA A 7 -6.82 36.61 61.86
CA ALA A 7 -6.80 35.44 62.76
C ALA A 7 -8.15 34.67 62.68
N LEU A 8 -8.12 33.32 62.70
CA LEU A 8 -9.21 32.38 63.11
C LEU A 8 -10.56 32.36 62.34
N ILE A 9 -11.41 31.30 62.36
CA ILE A 9 -11.20 29.88 62.72
C ILE A 9 -11.29 29.01 61.43
N ALA A 10 -12.02 27.90 61.17
CA ALA A 10 -12.93 26.96 61.88
C ALA A 10 -12.73 25.52 61.31
N SER A 11 -13.39 24.48 61.88
CA SER A 11 -12.90 23.08 61.76
C SER A 11 -13.95 21.98 61.46
N ALA A 12 -13.60 21.02 60.59
CA ALA A 12 -13.94 19.58 60.64
C ALA A 12 -12.98 18.82 59.66
N ALA A 13 -12.30 17.69 59.93
CA ALA A 13 -12.56 16.46 60.71
C ALA A 13 -13.48 15.45 59.96
N VAL A 14 -13.17 14.16 59.73
CA VAL A 14 -11.96 13.28 59.83
C VAL A 14 -12.15 12.19 58.73
N ALA A 15 -11.16 11.67 58.00
CA ALA A 15 -10.32 10.47 58.28
C ALA A 15 -9.90 9.84 56.91
N GLY A 16 -8.85 9.04 56.77
CA GLY A 16 -7.80 8.67 57.72
C GLY A 16 -7.73 7.18 58.06
N CYS A 17 -7.07 6.35 57.22
CA CYS A 17 -6.29 5.18 57.68
C CYS A 17 -5.42 4.58 56.55
N ALA A 18 -4.30 3.95 56.92
CA ALA A 18 -3.30 3.41 55.99
C ALA A 18 -3.14 1.88 56.08
N ARG A 19 -2.42 1.29 55.12
CA ARG A 19 -2.19 -0.17 55.01
C ARG A 19 -1.36 -0.74 56.18
N LYS A 20 -1.69 -1.99 56.58
CA LYS A 20 -0.76 -2.98 57.14
C LYS A 20 -1.03 -4.38 56.49
N PRO A 21 -0.13 -5.38 56.66
CA PRO A 21 0.01 -6.45 55.66
C PRO A 21 -0.90 -7.66 55.88
N ALA A 22 -1.06 -8.47 54.83
CA ALA A 22 -1.72 -9.77 54.89
C ALA A 22 -0.80 -10.87 55.42
N PRO A 23 -1.30 -11.83 56.23
CA PRO A 23 -0.64 -13.10 56.50
C PRO A 23 -0.79 -14.07 55.32
N ALA A 24 0.12 -15.05 55.22
CA ALA A 24 -0.04 -16.15 54.26
C ALA A 24 -1.09 -17.14 54.76
N GLY A 25 -2.01 -17.56 53.88
CA GLY A 25 -3.03 -18.56 54.17
C GLY A 25 -3.20 -19.53 53.00
N THR A 26 -2.80 -20.79 53.19
CA THR A 26 -3.01 -21.86 52.21
C THR A 26 -4.50 -22.12 52.03
N SER A 27 -4.96 -22.36 50.81
CA SER A 27 -6.31 -22.87 50.54
C SER A 27 -6.28 -23.86 49.38
N ALA A 28 -6.91 -25.01 49.57
CA ALA A 28 -6.84 -26.14 48.65
C ALA A 28 -7.84 -25.99 47.49
N THR A 29 -7.63 -26.80 46.45
CA THR A 29 -8.44 -26.84 45.23
C THR A 29 -9.90 -27.26 45.47
N ALA A 30 -10.83 -26.46 44.95
CA ALA A 30 -12.17 -26.89 44.58
C ALA A 30 -12.35 -26.69 43.07
N GLN A 31 -12.38 -27.78 42.29
CA GLN A 31 -12.64 -27.72 40.85
C GLN A 31 -14.13 -27.51 40.60
N VAL A 32 -14.52 -26.31 40.17
CA VAL A 32 -15.86 -26.07 39.62
C VAL A 32 -15.90 -26.68 38.21
N VAL A 33 -16.63 -27.77 38.06
CA VAL A 33 -16.88 -28.39 36.74
C VAL A 33 -17.80 -27.46 35.95
N GLN A 34 -17.24 -26.70 35.01
CA GLN A 34 -18.05 -25.93 34.06
C GLN A 34 -18.76 -26.88 33.11
N ALA A 35 -20.08 -26.77 33.04
CA ALA A 35 -20.87 -27.39 31.98
C ALA A 35 -20.44 -26.83 30.61
N PRO A 36 -20.43 -27.64 29.53
CA PRO A 36 -19.99 -27.20 28.22
C PRO A 36 -20.92 -26.09 27.71
N ILE A 37 -20.38 -24.87 27.60
CA ILE A 37 -21.08 -23.72 27.04
C ILE A 37 -21.36 -24.03 25.56
N THR A 38 -22.63 -24.23 25.22
CA THR A 38 -23.03 -24.46 23.84
C THR A 38 -22.66 -23.23 23.01
N ALA A 39 -21.94 -23.42 21.91
CA ALA A 39 -21.42 -22.31 21.11
C ALA A 39 -22.57 -21.53 20.46
N ALA A 40 -22.97 -20.42 21.10
CA ALA A 40 -23.96 -19.51 20.54
C ALA A 40 -23.46 -19.00 19.18
N GLU A 41 -24.29 -19.15 18.15
CA GLU A 41 -23.94 -18.78 16.78
C GLU A 41 -23.59 -17.29 16.72
N ALA A 42 -22.32 -16.99 16.46
CA ALA A 42 -21.81 -15.64 16.60
C ALA A 42 -22.42 -14.75 15.50
N ALA A 43 -23.25 -13.78 15.92
CA ALA A 43 -23.97 -12.88 15.02
C ALA A 43 -23.04 -12.30 13.93
N PRO A 44 -23.49 -12.19 12.67
CA PRO A 44 -22.62 -11.86 11.54
C PRO A 44 -21.84 -10.57 11.79
N ARG A 45 -20.52 -10.70 12.01
CA ARG A 45 -19.64 -9.54 12.23
C ARG A 45 -19.77 -8.59 11.05
N GLU A 46 -20.23 -7.38 11.34
CA GLU A 46 -20.35 -6.32 10.35
C GLU A 46 -19.01 -6.13 9.62
N LYS A 47 -19.06 -6.21 8.28
CA LYS A 47 -17.85 -6.23 7.45
C LYS A 47 -17.24 -4.84 7.39
N GLN A 48 -16.41 -4.51 8.39
CA GLN A 48 -15.59 -3.31 8.41
C GLN A 48 -14.96 -3.06 7.03
N PRO A 49 -15.10 -1.86 6.45
CA PRO A 49 -14.67 -1.58 5.09
C PRO A 49 -13.15 -1.79 4.98
N ARG A 50 -12.76 -2.85 4.27
CA ARG A 50 -11.36 -3.23 4.09
C ARG A 50 -10.65 -2.13 3.31
N ILE A 51 -9.65 -1.53 3.93
CA ILE A 51 -8.85 -0.42 3.39
C ILE A 51 -8.37 -0.79 1.99
N LYS A 52 -8.61 0.11 1.02
CA LYS A 52 -8.25 -0.08 -0.39
C LYS A 52 -6.72 -0.05 -0.55
N ASP A 53 -6.18 -0.78 -1.53
CA ASP A 53 -4.77 -0.67 -1.91
C ASP A 53 -4.47 0.80 -2.28
N GLY A 54 -3.37 1.36 -1.75
CA GLY A 54 -3.07 2.80 -1.79
C GLY A 54 -2.75 3.34 -3.19
N ALA A 55 -3.75 3.51 -4.05
CA ALA A 55 -3.59 3.90 -5.45
C ALA A 55 -3.00 5.32 -5.59
N VAL A 56 -2.08 5.48 -6.54
CA VAL A 56 -1.34 6.73 -6.78
C VAL A 56 -1.72 7.28 -8.14
N TYR A 57 -2.27 8.50 -8.14
CA TYR A 57 -2.80 9.19 -9.30
C TYR A 57 -1.93 10.41 -9.60
N VAL A 58 -1.55 10.60 -10.86
CA VAL A 58 -0.89 11.82 -11.36
C VAL A 58 -1.91 12.55 -12.24
N ASP A 59 -2.32 13.74 -11.82
CA ASP A 59 -3.37 14.55 -12.48
C ASP A 59 -4.65 13.74 -12.80
N GLY A 60 -5.01 12.82 -11.90
CA GLY A 60 -6.18 11.93 -12.00
C GLY A 60 -5.92 10.59 -12.71
N LYS A 61 -4.77 10.39 -13.37
CA LYS A 61 -4.42 9.12 -14.02
C LYS A 61 -3.67 8.20 -13.06
N ILE A 62 -4.13 6.97 -12.87
CA ILE A 62 -3.45 5.98 -12.02
C ILE A 62 -2.07 5.66 -12.63
N THR A 63 -1.00 5.85 -11.85
CA THR A 63 0.40 5.63 -12.27
C THR A 63 1.12 4.58 -11.42
N GLY A 64 0.61 4.28 -10.22
CA GLY A 64 1.20 3.29 -9.31
C GLY A 64 0.31 2.96 -8.12
N PHE A 65 0.84 2.16 -7.20
CA PHE A 65 0.19 1.80 -5.94
C PHE A 65 1.22 1.77 -4.80
N LEU A 66 0.84 2.25 -3.62
CA LEU A 66 1.57 2.06 -2.37
C LEU A 66 1.24 0.68 -1.79
N LYS A 67 1.98 -0.33 -2.24
CA LYS A 67 1.97 -1.68 -1.67
C LYS A 67 3.40 -2.22 -1.71
N PHE A 68 3.91 -2.70 -0.58
CA PHE A 68 5.33 -3.02 -0.39
C PHE A 68 5.91 -3.95 -1.48
N ASN A 69 5.21 -5.05 -1.75
CA ASN A 69 5.63 -6.02 -2.76
C ASN A 69 5.45 -5.56 -4.21
N GLU A 70 4.90 -4.37 -4.45
CA GLU A 70 4.62 -3.80 -5.77
C GLU A 70 5.32 -2.42 -5.96
N LEU A 71 6.30 -2.11 -5.10
CA LEU A 71 7.16 -0.93 -5.23
C LEU A 71 8.08 -1.02 -6.47
N PRO A 72 8.45 0.11 -7.11
CA PRO A 72 9.40 0.11 -8.22
C PRO A 72 10.78 -0.45 -7.85
N PRO A 73 11.45 -1.20 -8.76
CA PRO A 73 12.80 -1.70 -8.54
C PRO A 73 13.80 -0.54 -8.43
N GLY A 74 14.79 -0.71 -7.54
CA GLY A 74 15.77 0.32 -7.23
C GLY A 74 15.30 1.39 -6.25
N LEU A 75 14.04 1.34 -5.78
CA LEU A 75 13.61 2.20 -4.67
C LEU A 75 14.26 1.75 -3.36
N VAL A 76 15.21 2.55 -2.87
CA VAL A 76 15.89 2.30 -1.60
C VAL A 76 14.98 2.68 -0.43
N GLY A 77 14.74 1.73 0.46
CA GLY A 77 14.16 1.97 1.78
C GLY A 77 15.25 2.26 2.82
N VAL A 78 14.93 3.07 3.83
CA VAL A 78 15.84 3.43 4.93
C VAL A 78 15.27 2.90 6.24
N VAL A 79 16.11 2.21 7.01
CA VAL A 79 15.73 1.64 8.31
C VAL A 79 16.12 2.61 9.42
N ASP A 80 15.33 3.68 9.57
CA ASP A 80 15.48 4.67 10.64
C ASP A 80 15.12 4.11 12.04
N ARG A 81 14.41 2.97 12.08
CA ARG A 81 13.97 2.29 13.32
C ARG A 81 13.98 0.77 13.15
N PRO A 82 14.30 -0.02 14.20
CA PRO A 82 14.21 -1.48 14.12
C PRO A 82 12.83 -1.95 13.67
N GLY A 83 12.78 -2.75 12.59
CA GLY A 83 11.54 -3.29 12.02
C GLY A 83 10.75 -2.35 11.09
N GLU A 84 11.02 -1.04 11.05
CA GLU A 84 10.33 -0.11 10.14
C GLU A 84 11.26 0.33 9.00
N THR A 85 11.00 -0.17 7.78
CA THR A 85 11.63 0.35 6.55
C THR A 85 10.79 1.50 5.99
N GLU A 86 11.31 2.72 6.05
CA GLU A 86 10.66 3.90 5.48
C GLU A 86 11.12 4.16 4.04
N PHE A 87 10.22 4.63 3.18
CA PHE A 87 10.47 4.92 1.77
C PHE A 87 10.21 6.39 1.45
N GLY A 88 11.12 7.02 0.71
CA GLY A 88 10.99 8.43 0.31
C GLY A 88 9.96 8.66 -0.80
N PHE A 89 9.07 9.64 -0.60
CA PHE A 89 8.06 9.99 -1.60
C PHE A 89 8.68 10.58 -2.87
N ALA A 90 9.73 11.39 -2.77
CA ALA A 90 10.34 12.01 -3.94
C ALA A 90 11.03 10.96 -4.84
N SER A 91 11.74 10.01 -4.25
CA SER A 91 12.34 8.88 -4.97
C SER A 91 11.30 7.89 -5.49
N TYR A 92 10.23 7.61 -4.76
CA TYR A 92 9.11 6.78 -5.24
C TYR A 92 8.45 7.40 -6.49
N LEU A 93 8.14 8.70 -6.46
CA LEU A 93 7.54 9.41 -7.59
C LEU A 93 8.46 9.47 -8.81
N LYS A 94 9.77 9.75 -8.60
CA LYS A 94 10.78 9.65 -9.67
C LYS A 94 10.83 8.25 -10.29
N ALA A 95 10.73 7.19 -9.47
CA ALA A 95 10.79 5.82 -9.96
C ALA A 95 9.55 5.40 -10.80
N LEU A 96 8.38 5.99 -10.52
CA LEU A 96 7.19 5.92 -11.39
C LEU A 96 7.35 6.74 -12.68
N GLY A 97 8.28 7.70 -12.72
CA GLY A 97 8.53 8.59 -13.87
C GLY A 97 7.93 9.99 -13.72
N VAL A 98 7.54 10.41 -12.51
CA VAL A 98 7.01 11.75 -12.23
C VAL A 98 8.16 12.74 -12.04
N ASP A 99 8.08 13.88 -12.73
CA ASP A 99 8.99 15.01 -12.54
C ASP A 99 8.65 15.76 -11.24
N VAL A 100 9.34 15.40 -10.16
CA VAL A 100 9.18 16.03 -8.83
C VAL A 100 9.52 17.52 -8.83
N ALA A 101 10.28 18.03 -9.81
CA ALA A 101 10.50 19.48 -9.92
C ALA A 101 9.21 20.23 -10.26
N LYS A 102 8.29 19.60 -11.02
CA LYS A 102 7.03 20.21 -11.49
C LYS A 102 5.83 19.98 -10.57
N VAL A 103 5.90 19.04 -9.63
CA VAL A 103 4.76 18.72 -8.71
C VAL A 103 4.27 19.99 -8.00
N ARG A 104 3.00 20.35 -8.20
CA ARG A 104 2.32 21.50 -7.59
C ARG A 104 1.88 21.19 -6.16
N ALA A 105 1.37 19.98 -5.91
CA ALA A 105 1.09 19.45 -4.58
C ALA A 105 1.03 17.92 -4.56
N LEU A 106 1.12 17.34 -3.36
CA LEU A 106 0.88 15.93 -3.07
C LEU A 106 -0.17 15.82 -1.94
N HIS A 107 -1.28 15.16 -2.20
CA HIS A 107 -2.36 14.92 -1.24
C HIS A 107 -2.41 13.44 -0.91
N MET A 108 -2.24 13.10 0.37
CA MET A 108 -2.40 11.73 0.87
C MET A 108 -3.78 11.61 1.51
N HIS A 109 -4.63 10.76 0.94
CA HIS A 109 -6.00 10.54 1.37
C HIS A 109 -6.08 9.38 2.36
N GLY A 110 -7.03 9.44 3.28
CA GLY A 110 -7.28 8.45 4.33
C GLY A 110 -8.62 8.76 5.00
N GLY A 111 -8.66 8.77 6.33
CA GLY A 111 -9.83 9.30 7.08
C GLY A 111 -9.96 10.83 7.05
N ARG A 112 -8.97 11.52 6.48
CA ARG A 112 -8.91 12.96 6.13
C ARG A 112 -7.99 13.09 4.90
N VAL A 113 -7.68 14.30 4.45
CA VAL A 113 -6.67 14.56 3.42
C VAL A 113 -5.47 15.29 4.06
N SER A 114 -4.26 14.77 3.86
CA SER A 114 -3.03 15.46 4.24
C SER A 114 -2.40 16.09 3.01
N MET A 115 -2.52 17.41 2.91
CA MET A 115 -2.05 18.21 1.78
C MET A 115 -0.63 18.72 2.02
N LEU A 116 0.27 18.46 1.07
CA LEU A 116 1.65 18.92 1.08
C LEU A 116 1.93 19.77 -0.18
N PRO A 117 2.24 21.08 -0.03
CA PRO A 117 2.64 21.93 -1.15
C PRO A 117 3.89 21.41 -1.87
N GLY A 118 3.94 21.59 -3.19
CA GLY A 118 5.02 21.12 -4.07
C GLY A 118 6.41 21.58 -3.62
N ASP A 119 6.55 22.82 -3.15
CA ASP A 119 7.84 23.32 -2.63
C ASP A 119 8.28 22.62 -1.35
N SER A 120 7.34 22.18 -0.51
CA SER A 120 7.66 21.40 0.69
C SER A 120 8.05 19.96 0.35
N LEU A 121 7.51 19.39 -0.74
CA LEU A 121 8.00 18.14 -1.31
C LEU A 121 9.39 18.31 -1.96
N ARG A 122 9.62 19.39 -2.74
CA ARG A 122 10.93 19.70 -3.36
C ARG A 122 12.03 19.91 -2.31
N ARG A 123 11.78 20.77 -1.30
CA ARG A 123 12.75 21.07 -0.23
C ARG A 123 12.92 19.92 0.77
N GLY A 124 11.86 19.14 1.02
CA GLY A 124 11.91 17.98 1.90
C GLY A 124 12.59 16.77 1.26
N GLY A 125 12.36 16.55 -0.03
CA GLY A 125 12.79 15.34 -0.74
C GLY A 125 12.33 14.09 0.01
N ASP A 126 13.25 13.14 0.18
CA ASP A 126 13.00 11.86 0.87
C ASP A 126 13.04 11.96 2.41
N ARG A 127 12.89 13.18 2.96
CA ARG A 127 12.42 13.43 4.34
C ARG A 127 10.88 13.45 4.45
N VAL A 128 10.19 13.48 3.31
CA VAL A 128 8.77 13.15 3.18
C VAL A 128 8.71 11.67 2.81
N ARG A 129 8.15 10.84 3.68
CA ARG A 129 8.27 9.38 3.61
C ARG A 129 6.95 8.65 3.86
N PHE A 130 6.95 7.34 3.62
CA PHE A 130 5.90 6.41 4.04
C PHE A 130 6.50 5.11 4.58
N VAL A 131 5.76 4.43 5.46
CA VAL A 131 6.10 3.13 6.05
C VAL A 131 4.90 2.20 5.97
N PHE A 132 5.12 0.89 5.76
CA PHE A 132 4.04 -0.10 5.72
C PHE A 132 3.83 -0.73 7.10
N ARG A 133 2.58 -1.02 7.47
CA ARG A 133 2.28 -1.81 8.67
C ARG A 133 2.55 -3.30 8.44
N GLY A 134 2.84 -4.04 9.51
CA GLY A 134 2.84 -5.52 9.52
C GLY A 134 3.77 -6.10 8.46
N ASP A 135 5.05 -5.75 8.55
CA ASP A 135 6.15 -6.30 7.76
C ASP A 135 5.92 -6.23 6.23
N GLY A 136 5.26 -5.15 5.79
CA GLY A 136 4.95 -4.87 4.38
C GLY A 136 3.57 -5.34 3.90
N THR A 137 2.81 -6.09 4.72
CA THR A 137 1.50 -6.63 4.34
C THR A 137 0.34 -5.63 4.49
N GLY A 138 0.47 -4.67 5.39
CA GLY A 138 -0.56 -3.66 5.70
C GLY A 138 -0.47 -2.38 4.88
N PRO A 139 -1.42 -1.44 5.06
CA PRO A 139 -1.44 -0.17 4.35
C PRO A 139 -0.23 0.71 4.72
N ALA A 140 0.12 1.61 3.80
CA ALA A 140 1.12 2.63 4.05
C ALA A 140 0.61 3.69 5.04
N ARG A 141 1.52 4.28 5.82
CA ARG A 141 1.32 5.43 6.71
C ARG A 141 2.35 6.50 6.36
N PRO A 142 2.03 7.80 6.40
CA PRO A 142 3.01 8.85 6.14
C PRO A 142 3.98 9.00 7.32
N ARG A 143 5.19 9.46 7.01
CA ARG A 143 6.25 9.81 7.95
C ARG A 143 6.86 11.14 7.49
N PHE A 144 6.97 12.09 8.41
CA PHE A 144 7.53 13.42 8.14
C PHE A 144 8.68 13.67 9.10
N ALA A 145 9.86 14.02 8.57
CA ALA A 145 10.96 14.46 9.42
C ALA A 145 10.62 15.78 10.14
N ALA A 146 11.26 16.03 11.27
CA ALA A 146 11.14 17.30 11.99
C ALA A 146 11.37 18.51 11.06
N GLY A 147 10.57 19.55 11.24
CA GLY A 147 10.54 20.75 10.39
C GLY A 147 9.65 20.65 9.14
N ILE A 148 9.23 19.45 8.72
CA ILE A 148 8.23 19.29 7.65
C ILE A 148 6.84 19.24 8.28
N ARG A 149 5.94 20.11 7.83
CA ARG A 149 4.51 20.07 8.17
C ARG A 149 3.67 20.13 6.89
N PRO A 150 2.67 19.24 6.71
CA PRO A 150 1.59 19.48 5.75
C PRO A 150 0.79 20.72 6.18
N SER A 151 -0.06 21.26 5.31
CA SER A 151 -0.81 22.51 5.59
C SER A 151 -1.92 22.36 6.63
N MET A 152 -2.20 21.14 7.10
CA MET A 152 -3.14 20.86 8.18
C MET A 152 -2.62 21.40 9.53
N GLY A 153 -3.38 22.31 10.13
CA GLY A 153 -3.20 22.69 11.53
C GLY A 153 -3.48 21.53 12.49
N LEU A 154 -2.81 21.54 13.64
CA LEU A 154 -3.07 20.66 14.79
C LEU A 154 -3.13 19.14 14.51
N ASN A 155 -1.95 18.52 14.48
CA ASN A 155 -1.67 17.15 14.97
C ASN A 155 -2.44 15.94 14.36
N THR A 156 -3.39 16.15 13.45
CA THR A 156 -4.28 15.11 12.88
C THR A 156 -3.74 14.55 11.56
N ALA A 157 -2.48 14.08 11.58
CA ALA A 157 -1.93 13.35 10.44
C ALA A 157 -2.77 12.09 10.14
N ILE A 158 -3.07 11.86 8.85
CA ILE A 158 -3.74 10.64 8.40
C ILE A 158 -2.94 9.39 8.82
N ASP A 159 -3.55 8.53 9.63
CA ASP A 159 -2.89 7.33 10.17
C ASP A 159 -2.56 6.27 9.10
N MET A 160 -3.33 6.23 8.01
CA MET A 160 -3.17 5.31 6.90
C MET A 160 -3.51 6.01 5.58
N ILE A 161 -2.81 5.63 4.51
CA ILE A 161 -2.98 6.15 3.16
C ILE A 161 -3.88 5.19 2.37
N SER A 162 -5.08 5.65 1.99
CA SER A 162 -5.99 4.92 1.07
C SER A 162 -5.76 5.26 -0.40
N ALA A 163 -5.21 6.46 -0.68
CA ALA A 163 -4.81 6.90 -2.02
C ALA A 163 -3.86 8.10 -1.94
N VAL A 164 -3.17 8.41 -3.05
CA VAL A 164 -2.35 9.62 -3.21
C VAL A 164 -2.71 10.33 -4.51
N SER A 165 -3.06 11.61 -4.45
CA SER A 165 -3.12 12.48 -5.63
C SER A 165 -1.85 13.30 -5.72
N VAL A 166 -1.20 13.27 -6.88
CA VAL A 166 -0.07 14.12 -7.25
C VAL A 166 -0.55 15.03 -8.36
N TYR A 167 -0.37 16.33 -8.19
CA TYR A 167 -0.77 17.33 -9.17
C TYR A 167 0.51 17.87 -9.82
N VAL A 168 0.62 17.80 -11.14
CA VAL A 168 1.77 18.30 -11.89
C VAL A 168 1.30 19.42 -12.81
N ASP A 169 0.40 19.11 -13.73
CA ASP A 169 -0.18 20.09 -14.64
C ASP A 169 -1.48 20.68 -14.07
N LYS A 170 -2.36 19.83 -13.51
CA LYS A 170 -3.64 20.29 -12.94
C LYS A 170 -3.42 21.05 -11.64
N GLU A 171 -4.35 21.95 -11.32
CA GLU A 171 -4.30 22.72 -10.09
C GLU A 171 -4.85 21.89 -8.92
N PRO A 172 -4.16 21.80 -7.77
CA PRO A 172 -4.67 21.04 -6.64
C PRO A 172 -5.99 21.64 -6.12
N PRO A 173 -7.00 20.80 -5.77
CA PRO A 173 -8.10 21.22 -4.92
C PRO A 173 -7.60 21.80 -3.59
N ARG A 174 -8.43 22.60 -2.93
CA ARG A 174 -8.18 23.16 -1.59
C ARG A 174 -9.28 22.70 -0.64
N GLU A 175 -9.00 22.65 0.66
CA GLU A 175 -10.07 22.53 1.66
C GLU A 175 -10.85 23.84 1.76
N ASN A 176 -12.17 23.75 1.92
CA ASN A 176 -13.03 24.87 2.30
C ASN A 176 -13.13 24.99 3.84
N ALA A 177 -14.00 25.88 4.34
CA ALA A 177 -14.21 26.06 5.78
C ALA A 177 -14.76 24.81 6.51
N ASP A 178 -15.41 23.91 5.78
CA ASP A 178 -16.00 22.66 6.29
C ASP A 178 -15.02 21.47 6.20
N PHE A 179 -13.75 21.71 5.83
CA PHE A 179 -12.71 20.70 5.57
C PHE A 179 -13.04 19.75 4.40
N VAL A 180 -13.85 20.20 3.44
CA VAL A 180 -14.18 19.47 2.20
C VAL A 180 -13.30 19.96 1.06
N LEU A 181 -12.77 19.04 0.24
CA LEU A 181 -12.02 19.40 -0.96
C LEU A 181 -12.92 20.06 -2.02
N VAL A 182 -12.53 21.24 -2.47
CA VAL A 182 -13.12 21.97 -3.59
C VAL A 182 -12.09 22.24 -4.68
N TYR A 183 -12.52 22.12 -5.93
CA TYR A 183 -11.76 22.51 -7.11
C TYR A 183 -11.56 24.04 -7.18
N PRO A 184 -10.67 24.56 -8.05
CA PRO A 184 -10.43 26.01 -8.18
C PRO A 184 -11.69 26.83 -8.52
N ASP A 185 -12.63 26.24 -9.25
CA ASP A 185 -13.93 26.82 -9.60
C ASP A 185 -14.97 26.77 -8.47
N GLY A 186 -14.58 26.29 -7.28
CA GLY A 186 -15.43 26.19 -6.09
C GLY A 186 -16.33 24.96 -6.04
N LYS A 187 -16.37 24.11 -7.07
CA LYS A 187 -17.16 22.86 -7.02
C LYS A 187 -16.55 21.87 -6.04
N LEU A 188 -17.39 21.14 -5.29
CA LEU A 188 -16.94 20.02 -4.46
C LEU A 188 -16.27 18.95 -5.33
N VAL A 189 -15.25 18.27 -4.81
CA VAL A 189 -14.63 17.11 -5.48
C VAL A 189 -15.62 15.95 -5.66
N GLY A 190 -16.58 15.81 -4.74
CA GLY A 190 -17.54 14.70 -4.72
C GLY A 190 -16.96 13.41 -4.11
N GLU A 191 -17.64 12.29 -4.33
CA GLU A 191 -17.14 10.97 -3.94
C GLU A 191 -16.09 10.47 -4.94
N GLY A 192 -14.89 10.18 -4.45
CA GLY A 192 -13.80 9.59 -5.25
C GLY A 192 -12.51 10.42 -5.20
N MET A 193 -11.79 10.45 -6.32
CA MET A 193 -10.44 10.97 -6.41
C MET A 193 -10.37 12.19 -7.33
N PRO A 194 -9.76 13.31 -6.92
CA PRO A 194 -9.64 14.52 -7.73
C PRO A 194 -9.15 14.26 -9.16
N TYR A 195 -9.93 14.74 -10.13
CA TYR A 195 -9.70 14.63 -11.57
C TYR A 195 -9.59 13.22 -12.16
N ALA A 196 -9.94 12.16 -11.43
CA ALA A 196 -9.94 10.79 -11.94
C ALA A 196 -11.33 10.40 -12.45
N ASP A 197 -11.43 9.87 -13.67
CA ASP A 197 -12.70 9.46 -14.28
C ASP A 197 -13.35 8.25 -13.56
N ALA A 198 -12.56 7.51 -12.78
CA ALA A 198 -13.00 6.48 -11.87
C ALA A 198 -11.94 6.23 -10.78
N GLU A 199 -12.37 5.71 -9.62
CA GLU A 199 -11.44 5.13 -8.65
C GLU A 199 -10.66 3.93 -9.24
N ALA A 200 -9.49 3.66 -8.66
CA ALA A 200 -8.69 2.47 -8.92
C ALA A 200 -9.46 1.17 -8.59
N SER A 201 -10.01 0.56 -9.63
CA SER A 201 -10.59 -0.78 -9.57
C SER A 201 -9.58 -1.82 -9.09
N ALA A 202 -9.99 -2.67 -8.15
CA ALA A 202 -9.27 -3.90 -7.85
C ALA A 202 -9.16 -4.79 -9.10
N GLY A 203 -8.01 -5.43 -9.26
CA GLY A 203 -7.69 -6.33 -10.37
C GLY A 203 -6.20 -6.66 -10.39
N THR A 204 -5.78 -7.56 -11.29
CA THR A 204 -4.35 -7.88 -11.43
C THR A 204 -3.63 -6.74 -12.13
N ARG A 205 -2.58 -6.20 -11.50
CA ARG A 205 -1.81 -5.06 -12.02
C ARG A 205 -0.62 -5.54 -12.85
N VAL A 206 -0.38 -4.92 -14.00
CA VAL A 206 0.76 -5.24 -14.86
C VAL A 206 1.76 -4.10 -14.82
N TYR A 207 3.00 -4.43 -14.48
CA TYR A 207 4.11 -3.50 -14.41
C TYR A 207 5.20 -3.87 -15.41
N PHE A 208 5.75 -2.87 -16.09
CA PHE A 208 6.92 -3.00 -16.96
C PHE A 208 8.03 -2.09 -16.44
N ASP A 209 9.18 -2.68 -16.08
CA ASP A 209 10.29 -2.02 -15.37
C ASP A 209 9.80 -1.18 -14.15
N GLY A 210 8.78 -1.68 -13.45
CA GLY A 210 8.16 -1.06 -12.28
C GLY A 210 7.23 0.13 -12.53
N LYS A 211 6.95 0.49 -13.80
CA LYS A 211 5.86 1.41 -14.15
C LYS A 211 4.58 0.61 -14.35
N LEU A 212 3.45 1.07 -13.80
CA LEU A 212 2.14 0.47 -14.08
C LEU A 212 1.77 0.74 -15.55
N VAL A 213 1.55 -0.30 -16.34
CA VAL A 213 1.14 -0.19 -17.75
C VAL A 213 -0.31 -0.61 -17.97
N SER A 214 -0.86 -1.51 -17.14
CA SER A 214 -2.25 -1.95 -17.26
C SER A 214 -2.81 -2.51 -15.95
N ILE A 215 -4.14 -2.59 -15.86
CA ILE A 215 -4.87 -3.32 -14.82
C ILE A 215 -5.84 -4.25 -15.53
N VAL A 216 -5.73 -5.56 -15.29
CA VAL A 216 -6.60 -6.58 -15.88
C VAL A 216 -8.04 -6.35 -15.44
N LYS A 217 -8.89 -5.97 -16.41
CA LYS A 217 -10.33 -5.77 -16.23
C LYS A 217 -11.06 -6.71 -17.19
N ARG A 218 -12.02 -7.52 -16.68
CA ARG A 218 -12.83 -8.41 -17.53
C ARG A 218 -13.46 -7.68 -18.74
N LYS A 219 -13.95 -6.46 -18.54
CA LYS A 219 -14.59 -5.66 -19.60
C LYS A 219 -13.65 -5.17 -20.71
N SER A 220 -12.33 -5.35 -20.57
CA SER A 220 -11.32 -5.02 -21.59
C SER A 220 -10.56 -6.28 -22.05
N LEU A 221 -11.19 -7.45 -21.96
CA LEU A 221 -10.71 -8.69 -22.56
C LEU A 221 -11.60 -9.02 -23.75
N SER A 222 -11.00 -9.03 -24.94
CA SER A 222 -11.65 -9.22 -26.23
C SER A 222 -11.29 -10.57 -26.85
N ASN A 223 -12.04 -11.00 -27.87
CA ASN A 223 -11.97 -12.37 -28.40
C ASN A 223 -10.64 -12.71 -29.09
N ASP A 224 -9.90 -11.69 -29.58
CA ASP A 224 -8.54 -11.81 -30.12
C ASP A 224 -7.49 -12.23 -29.07
N LEU A 225 -7.82 -12.10 -27.79
CA LEU A 225 -6.97 -12.52 -26.67
C LEU A 225 -7.29 -13.94 -26.18
N LEU A 226 -8.31 -14.61 -26.71
CA LEU A 226 -8.72 -15.95 -26.25
C LEU A 226 -7.65 -17.01 -26.56
N ALA A 227 -7.48 -17.94 -25.62
CA ALA A 227 -6.65 -19.14 -25.76
C ALA A 227 -7.48 -20.44 -25.73
N THR A 228 -8.82 -20.32 -25.74
CA THR A 228 -9.79 -21.42 -25.65
C THR A 228 -11.07 -21.05 -26.39
N ASP A 229 -11.60 -21.97 -27.19
CA ASP A 229 -12.87 -21.79 -27.90
C ASP A 229 -14.11 -21.89 -26.98
N ASP A 230 -13.95 -22.45 -25.76
CA ASP A 230 -15.02 -22.52 -24.75
C ASP A 230 -15.32 -21.15 -24.13
N LEU A 231 -16.24 -20.42 -24.76
CA LEU A 231 -16.77 -19.15 -24.27
C LEU A 231 -17.57 -19.25 -22.96
N SER A 232 -17.86 -20.45 -22.44
CA SER A 232 -18.45 -20.63 -21.11
C SER A 232 -17.39 -20.53 -19.99
N LYS A 233 -16.12 -20.83 -20.30
CA LYS A 233 -14.97 -20.79 -19.39
C LYS A 233 -13.76 -20.12 -20.06
N PRO A 234 -13.91 -18.89 -20.59
CA PRO A 234 -12.90 -18.28 -21.45
C PRO A 234 -11.59 -18.06 -20.69
N LYS A 235 -10.51 -18.67 -21.21
CA LYS A 235 -9.13 -18.34 -20.87
C LYS A 235 -8.53 -17.46 -21.96
N PHE A 236 -7.64 -16.58 -21.55
CA PHE A 236 -6.96 -15.61 -22.40
C PHE A 236 -5.46 -15.87 -22.39
N SER A 237 -4.79 -15.69 -23.53
CA SER A 237 -3.33 -15.81 -23.63
C SER A 237 -2.66 -14.67 -22.87
N LEU A 238 -1.74 -15.00 -21.96
CA LEU A 238 -1.04 -13.98 -21.20
C LEU A 238 -0.08 -13.19 -22.09
N ALA A 239 0.65 -13.85 -23.00
CA ALA A 239 1.51 -13.18 -23.97
C ALA A 239 0.71 -12.21 -24.88
N ALA A 240 -0.46 -12.61 -25.38
CA ALA A 240 -1.31 -11.74 -26.19
C ALA A 240 -1.78 -10.50 -25.39
N TYR A 241 -2.24 -10.69 -24.15
CA TYR A 241 -2.64 -9.59 -23.28
C TYR A 241 -1.49 -8.62 -22.97
N LEU A 242 -0.29 -9.13 -22.67
CA LEU A 242 0.89 -8.31 -22.39
C LEU A 242 1.30 -7.50 -23.63
N LYS A 243 1.30 -8.12 -24.81
CA LYS A 243 1.54 -7.42 -26.09
C LYS A 243 0.49 -6.33 -26.35
N ALA A 244 -0.79 -6.60 -26.12
CA ALA A 244 -1.86 -5.61 -26.24
C ALA A 244 -1.74 -4.46 -25.21
N ALA A 245 -1.16 -4.73 -24.04
CA ALA A 245 -0.79 -3.72 -23.04
C ALA A 245 0.51 -2.97 -23.35
N GLY A 246 1.10 -3.15 -24.55
CA GLY A 246 2.32 -2.47 -24.98
C GLY A 246 3.61 -3.02 -24.36
N VAL A 247 3.58 -4.22 -23.77
CA VAL A 247 4.75 -4.88 -23.17
C VAL A 247 5.43 -5.79 -24.20
N ASP A 248 6.69 -5.53 -24.49
CA ASP A 248 7.57 -6.51 -25.12
C ASP A 248 8.02 -7.53 -24.08
N THR A 249 7.68 -8.80 -24.30
CA THR A 249 8.06 -9.92 -23.43
C THR A 249 9.21 -10.75 -24.00
N GLN A 250 9.63 -10.53 -25.25
CA GLN A 250 10.69 -11.30 -25.91
C GLN A 250 12.08 -10.95 -25.35
N HIS A 251 12.27 -9.68 -24.99
CA HIS A 251 13.52 -9.16 -24.42
C HIS A 251 13.50 -9.01 -22.89
N ALA A 252 12.45 -9.51 -22.23
CA ALA A 252 12.40 -9.53 -20.77
C ALA A 252 13.51 -10.42 -20.18
N LYS A 253 14.06 -10.00 -19.05
CA LYS A 253 15.11 -10.70 -18.27
C LYS A 253 14.55 -11.54 -17.13
N ARG A 254 13.37 -11.19 -16.63
CA ARG A 254 12.64 -11.91 -15.57
C ARG A 254 11.18 -11.48 -15.57
N VAL A 255 10.29 -12.43 -15.26
CA VAL A 255 8.89 -12.17 -14.93
C VAL A 255 8.64 -12.60 -13.48
N GLU A 256 7.84 -11.83 -12.75
CA GLU A 256 7.39 -12.20 -11.41
C GLU A 256 5.85 -12.18 -11.33
N LEU A 257 5.26 -13.29 -10.88
CA LEU A 257 3.83 -13.41 -10.58
C LEU A 257 3.62 -13.24 -9.08
N LEU A 258 3.00 -12.14 -8.66
CA LEU A 258 2.78 -11.81 -7.24
C LEU A 258 1.40 -12.27 -6.78
N GLY A 259 1.34 -13.06 -5.70
CA GLY A 259 0.10 -13.42 -5.01
C GLY A 259 -0.53 -12.22 -4.27
N THR A 260 -1.69 -12.43 -3.65
CA THR A 260 -2.36 -11.39 -2.86
C THR A 260 -1.55 -10.98 -1.63
N ASP A 261 -0.88 -11.95 -1.01
CA ASP A 261 -0.37 -11.86 0.36
C ASP A 261 1.16 -11.71 0.43
N GLY A 262 1.81 -11.46 -0.71
CA GLY A 262 3.23 -11.11 -0.82
C GLY A 262 4.13 -12.20 -1.41
N GLU A 263 3.66 -13.44 -1.45
CA GLU A 263 4.26 -14.53 -2.21
C GLU A 263 4.52 -14.13 -3.67
N PHE A 264 5.57 -14.66 -4.28
CA PHE A 264 5.82 -14.52 -5.71
C PHE A 264 6.42 -15.78 -6.30
N VAL A 265 6.19 -15.97 -7.60
CA VAL A 265 6.83 -17.00 -8.43
C VAL A 265 7.62 -16.28 -9.52
N GLY A 266 8.90 -16.61 -9.64
CA GLY A 266 9.70 -16.25 -10.81
C GLY A 266 9.32 -17.13 -11.99
N VAL A 267 9.15 -16.52 -13.16
CA VAL A 267 8.77 -17.21 -14.41
C VAL A 267 9.76 -16.83 -15.50
N GLU A 268 10.19 -17.80 -16.29
CA GLU A 268 11.09 -17.56 -17.42
C GLU A 268 10.33 -16.87 -18.56
N PRO A 269 10.88 -15.82 -19.21
CA PRO A 269 10.19 -15.05 -20.25
C PRO A 269 9.56 -15.89 -21.38
N LYS A 270 10.19 -17.01 -21.73
CA LYS A 270 9.72 -17.98 -22.74
C LYS A 270 8.41 -18.70 -22.35
N GLU A 271 8.12 -18.85 -21.06
CA GLU A 271 6.96 -19.59 -20.54
C GLU A 271 5.66 -18.78 -20.69
N LEU A 272 5.75 -17.45 -20.78
CA LEU A 272 4.60 -16.57 -21.05
C LEU A 272 3.80 -16.96 -22.30
N ALA A 273 4.44 -17.63 -23.28
CA ALA A 273 3.81 -18.06 -24.52
C ALA A 273 2.78 -19.20 -24.33
N SER A 274 2.96 -20.08 -23.34
CA SER A 274 2.02 -21.16 -23.01
C SER A 274 1.08 -20.81 -21.85
N MET A 275 1.38 -19.74 -21.10
CA MET A 275 0.55 -19.29 -19.99
C MET A 275 -0.78 -18.68 -20.43
N THR A 276 -1.83 -19.04 -19.72
CA THR A 276 -3.18 -18.49 -19.91
C THR A 276 -3.75 -18.01 -18.59
N PHE A 277 -4.81 -17.20 -18.64
CA PHE A 277 -5.49 -16.72 -17.44
C PHE A 277 -6.99 -16.57 -17.65
N ALA A 278 -7.76 -16.66 -16.55
CA ALA A 278 -9.17 -16.32 -16.51
C ALA A 278 -9.41 -15.20 -15.48
N VAL A 279 -10.52 -14.48 -15.57
CA VAL A 279 -10.92 -13.46 -14.57
C VAL A 279 -12.29 -13.85 -13.98
N PRO A 280 -12.35 -14.75 -12.97
CA PRO A 280 -13.60 -15.33 -12.48
C PRO A 280 -14.55 -14.31 -11.84
N ALA A 281 -15.84 -14.67 -11.79
CA ALA A 281 -16.86 -13.80 -11.21
C ALA A 281 -16.63 -13.63 -9.71
N ARG A 282 -16.97 -12.45 -9.16
CA ARG A 282 -16.83 -12.10 -7.73
C ARG A 282 -15.38 -12.15 -7.17
N ASN A 283 -14.36 -12.45 -7.98
CA ASN A 283 -12.95 -12.57 -7.59
C ASN A 283 -12.20 -11.22 -7.48
N LYS A 284 -12.88 -10.12 -7.14
CA LYS A 284 -12.30 -8.75 -7.05
C LYS A 284 -11.49 -8.29 -8.29
N GLY A 285 -11.81 -8.81 -9.47
CA GLY A 285 -11.07 -8.52 -10.72
C GLY A 285 -9.72 -9.22 -10.85
N LEU A 286 -9.30 -10.04 -9.87
CA LEU A 286 -8.03 -10.77 -9.94
C LEU A 286 -8.10 -11.86 -11.03
N ALA A 287 -7.07 -11.88 -11.87
CA ALA A 287 -6.79 -13.00 -12.75
C ALA A 287 -6.35 -14.22 -11.95
N VAL A 288 -6.89 -15.37 -12.31
CA VAL A 288 -6.33 -16.68 -12.02
C VAL A 288 -5.43 -17.02 -13.20
N ILE A 289 -4.13 -17.19 -12.95
CA ILE A 289 -3.12 -17.45 -13.99
C ILE A 289 -2.67 -18.90 -13.87
N ASP A 290 -2.68 -19.60 -15.00
CA ASP A 290 -2.19 -20.96 -15.16
C ASP A 290 -0.70 -20.96 -15.54
N TYR A 291 0.12 -21.66 -14.76
CA TYR A 291 1.56 -21.83 -15.01
C TYR A 291 2.03 -23.21 -14.53
N GLY A 292 2.69 -23.97 -15.42
CA GLY A 292 3.01 -25.37 -15.17
C GLY A 292 1.74 -26.17 -14.83
N THR A 293 1.71 -26.77 -13.64
CA THR A 293 0.56 -27.49 -13.09
C THR A 293 -0.30 -26.66 -12.13
N THR A 294 0.03 -25.38 -11.91
CA THR A 294 -0.58 -24.52 -10.89
C THR A 294 -1.54 -23.50 -11.52
N SER A 295 -2.64 -23.16 -10.82
CA SER A 295 -3.66 -22.22 -11.27
C SER A 295 -4.06 -21.31 -10.10
N ASP A 296 -3.58 -20.05 -10.11
CA ASP A 296 -3.57 -19.22 -8.90
C ASP A 296 -3.95 -17.76 -9.13
N ARG A 297 -4.55 -17.14 -8.10
CA ARG A 297 -4.88 -15.71 -8.10
C ARG A 297 -3.63 -14.86 -7.93
N LYS A 298 -3.31 -14.01 -8.90
CA LYS A 298 -2.16 -13.08 -8.81
C LYS A 298 -2.65 -11.62 -8.70
N ALA A 299 -2.12 -10.88 -7.73
CA ALA A 299 -2.38 -9.45 -7.54
C ALA A 299 -1.59 -8.58 -8.51
N ALA A 300 -0.39 -9.01 -8.92
CA ALA A 300 0.38 -8.32 -9.93
C ALA A 300 1.24 -9.26 -10.79
N ILE A 301 1.62 -8.75 -11.96
CA ILE A 301 2.60 -9.31 -12.89
C ILE A 301 3.66 -8.23 -13.09
N GLN A 302 4.93 -8.55 -12.89
CA GLN A 302 6.03 -7.62 -13.08
C GLN A 302 7.00 -8.16 -14.12
N ILE A 303 7.20 -7.40 -15.19
CA ILE A 303 8.10 -7.70 -16.30
C ILE A 303 9.31 -6.77 -16.18
N TYR A 304 10.51 -7.33 -16.18
CA TYR A 304 11.77 -6.61 -16.08
C TYR A 304 12.56 -6.78 -17.37
N GLN A 305 12.92 -5.69 -18.03
CA GLN A 305 13.71 -5.71 -19.28
C GLN A 305 14.94 -4.81 -19.14
N HIS A 306 14.77 -3.56 -18.72
CA HIS A 306 15.88 -2.62 -18.58
C HIS A 306 16.41 -2.55 -17.15
N LYS A 307 15.53 -2.71 -16.14
CA LYS A 307 15.91 -2.60 -14.72
C LYS A 307 16.22 -3.96 -14.09
N THR A 308 17.10 -3.96 -13.09
CA THR A 308 17.36 -5.13 -12.25
C THR A 308 16.14 -5.44 -11.37
N PRO A 309 15.63 -6.69 -11.34
CA PRO A 309 14.58 -7.11 -10.41
C PRO A 309 14.97 -6.89 -8.95
N PRO A 310 14.01 -6.61 -8.04
CA PRO A 310 14.29 -6.49 -6.62
C PRO A 310 14.70 -7.84 -6.04
N ARG A 311 15.66 -7.86 -5.11
CA ARG A 311 16.10 -9.10 -4.43
C ARG A 311 15.08 -9.54 -3.38
N ARG A 312 14.01 -10.19 -3.84
CA ARG A 312 13.04 -10.91 -3.01
C ARG A 312 13.61 -12.27 -2.62
N ALA A 313 13.31 -12.76 -1.42
CA ALA A 313 13.60 -14.15 -1.05
C ALA A 313 12.45 -15.06 -1.54
N LEU A 314 12.75 -16.07 -2.36
CA LEU A 314 11.74 -17.06 -2.77
C LEU A 314 11.19 -17.79 -1.53
N PRO A 315 9.93 -18.26 -1.55
CA PRO A 315 9.33 -18.99 -0.43
C PRO A 315 10.14 -20.19 0.08
N ASN A 316 10.99 -20.77 -0.79
CA ASN A 316 11.81 -21.94 -0.50
C ASN A 316 13.26 -21.59 -0.06
N GLY A 317 13.54 -20.34 0.32
CA GLY A 317 14.83 -19.92 0.87
C GLY A 317 15.95 -19.68 -0.15
N GLU A 318 15.79 -20.11 -1.41
CA GLU A 318 16.72 -19.78 -2.49
C GLU A 318 16.71 -18.28 -2.78
N SER A 319 17.71 -17.57 -2.24
CA SER A 319 17.95 -16.18 -2.57
C SER A 319 18.69 -16.12 -3.91
N THR A 320 18.02 -15.69 -4.99
CA THR A 320 18.67 -15.54 -6.29
C THR A 320 19.84 -14.58 -6.18
N THR A 321 21.07 -15.12 -6.22
CA THR A 321 22.30 -14.34 -6.31
C THR A 321 22.30 -13.56 -7.62
N ALA A 322 22.73 -12.30 -7.57
CA ALA A 322 23.04 -11.59 -8.80
C ALA A 322 24.22 -12.29 -9.50
N PRO A 323 24.27 -12.35 -10.84
CA PRO A 323 25.36 -13.00 -11.55
C PRO A 323 26.68 -12.29 -11.25
N THR A 324 27.53 -12.92 -10.43
CA THR A 324 28.83 -12.39 -10.05
C THR A 324 29.72 -12.35 -11.29
N GLY A 325 30.01 -11.15 -11.80
CA GLY A 325 30.81 -10.95 -13.00
C GLY A 325 32.27 -11.34 -12.80
N SER A 326 32.59 -12.63 -12.99
CA SER A 326 33.96 -13.13 -12.93
C SER A 326 34.77 -12.60 -14.12
N LYS A 327 35.60 -11.58 -13.87
CA LYS A 327 36.70 -11.20 -14.76
C LYS A 327 37.96 -11.96 -14.35
N THR A 328 38.17 -13.13 -14.93
CA THR A 328 39.51 -13.74 -14.95
C THR A 328 40.39 -12.96 -15.93
N HIS A 329 41.20 -12.03 -15.41
CA HIS A 329 42.37 -11.55 -16.16
C HIS A 329 43.45 -12.63 -16.07
N THR A 330 43.81 -13.20 -17.22
CA THR A 330 45.12 -13.81 -17.44
C THR A 330 46.02 -12.81 -18.15
N GLY A 331 47.24 -12.68 -17.65
CA GLY A 331 48.27 -11.70 -18.06
C GLY A 331 49.38 -11.68 -17.03
#